data_AF-A0A1D9Q669-F1
#
_entry.id   AF-A0A1D9Q669-F1
#
_cell.length_a   1.000
_cell.length_b   1.000
_cell.length_c   1.000
_cell.angle_alpha   90.00
_cell.angle_beta   90.00
_cell.angle_gamma   90.00
#
_symmetry.space_group_name_H-M   'P 1'
#
loop_
_entity.id
_entity.type
_entity.pdbx_description
1 polymer ?
#
loop_
_entity_poly.entity_id
_entity_poly.type
_entity_poly.pdbx_seq_one_letter_code
_entity_poly.pdbx_strand_id
1 'polypeptide(L)'
;MADYRSKGHNLTKLEEEVLIQYIIDMDERVFAPKLSGVEDMANYILESRGAKKVGKLWAHRFVKRYPELKTRFNRVYDFQRALCEDPKLIEEWFRLVLNMRAKYGIVDSDFYNFDETGFMMGVGSLKPLTIQLRLSYNQL
;
A
#
# COMPACT_ATOMS: atom_id res chain seq x y z
N MET A 1 23.18 21.34 18.69
CA MET A 1 22.36 20.83 19.81
C MET A 1 22.46 19.30 19.77
N ALA A 2 22.99 18.68 20.82
CA ALA A 2 23.21 17.25 20.86
C ALA A 2 21.88 16.52 21.10
N ASP A 3 21.48 15.66 20.18
CA ASP A 3 20.28 14.82 20.28
C ASP A 3 20.51 13.76 21.37
N TYR A 4 20.01 14.02 22.58
CA TYR A 4 20.02 13.04 23.68
C TYR A 4 18.90 12.03 23.43
N ARG A 5 19.15 11.06 22.54
CA ARG A 5 18.24 9.92 22.31
C ARG A 5 18.88 8.61 22.77
N SER A 6 18.04 7.81 23.43
CA SER A 6 18.36 6.50 24.02
C SER A 6 19.16 5.58 23.09
N LYS A 7 20.05 4.75 23.65
CA LYS A 7 20.95 3.75 23.01
C LYS A 7 20.27 2.65 22.16
N GLY A 8 19.05 2.88 21.67
CA GLY A 8 18.27 1.95 20.83
C GLY A 8 17.70 2.55 19.55
N HIS A 9 17.98 3.83 19.23
CA HIS A 9 17.57 4.45 17.97
C HIS A 9 18.73 4.37 16.96
N ASN A 10 18.71 3.35 16.10
CA ASN A 10 19.71 3.20 15.02
C ASN A 10 19.51 4.23 13.90
N LEU A 11 18.29 4.73 13.71
CA LEU A 11 17.95 5.78 12.75
C LEU A 11 17.90 7.14 13.44
N THR A 12 18.39 8.15 12.73
CA THR A 12 18.28 9.57 13.08
C THR A 12 16.86 10.08 12.88
N LYS A 13 16.52 11.22 13.49
CA LYS A 13 15.19 11.84 13.36
C LYS A 13 14.83 12.11 11.89
N LEU A 14 15.80 12.60 11.12
CA LEU A 14 15.63 12.87 9.69
C LEU A 14 15.31 11.60 8.89
N GLU A 15 16.02 10.49 9.18
CA GLU A 15 15.77 9.22 8.50
C GLU A 15 14.41 8.63 8.89
N GLU A 16 14.00 8.76 10.15
CA GLU A 16 12.65 8.37 10.57
C GLU A 16 11.58 9.22 9.85
N GLU A 17 11.79 10.54 9.69
CA GLU A 17 10.89 11.44 8.94
C GLU A 17 10.79 11.05 7.45
N VAL A 18 11.91 10.75 6.80
CA VAL A 18 11.94 10.26 5.41
C VAL A 18 11.20 8.92 5.28
N LEU A 19 11.38 8.01 6.24
CA LEU A 19 10.69 6.73 6.27
C LEU A 19 9.18 6.90 6.43
N ILE A 20 8.73 7.84 7.27
CA ILE A 20 7.32 8.19 7.42
C ILE A 20 6.79 8.71 6.09
N GLN A 21 7.46 9.71 5.48
CA GLN A 21 7.04 10.29 4.21
C GLN A 21 6.92 9.25 3.10
N TYR A 22 7.85 8.29 3.05
CA TYR A 22 7.79 7.16 2.14
C TYR A 22 6.54 6.28 2.37
N ILE A 23 6.17 6.02 3.63
CA ILE A 23 4.94 5.28 3.95
C ILE A 23 3.70 6.07 3.49
N ILE A 24 3.69 7.40 3.65
CA ILE A 24 2.60 8.28 3.20
C ILE A 24 2.42 8.17 1.68
N ASP A 25 3.48 8.40 0.91
CA ASP A 25 3.46 8.38 -0.56
C ASP A 25 3.01 7.01 -1.10
N MET A 26 3.42 5.93 -0.44
CA MET A 26 2.97 4.58 -0.78
C MET A 26 1.49 4.33 -0.45
N ASP A 27 0.97 4.86 0.66
CA ASP A 27 -0.45 4.75 1.03
C ASP A 27 -1.34 5.58 0.10
N GLU A 28 -0.90 6.77 -0.31
CA GLU A 28 -1.59 7.63 -1.30
C GLU A 28 -1.76 6.91 -2.65
N ARG A 29 -0.80 6.06 -3.02
CA ARG A 29 -0.84 5.22 -4.22
C ARG A 29 -1.57 3.89 -4.01
N VAL A 30 -2.27 3.70 -2.89
CA VAL A 30 -2.97 2.44 -2.56
C VAL A 30 -2.01 1.23 -2.42
N PHE A 31 -0.72 1.49 -2.19
CA PHE A 31 0.34 0.49 -2.01
C PHE A 31 0.96 0.56 -0.60
N ALA A 32 0.13 0.80 0.41
CA ALA A 32 0.52 0.80 1.82
C ALA A 32 1.50 -0.35 2.18
N PRO A 33 2.73 -0.04 2.61
CA PRO A 33 3.76 -1.05 2.83
C PRO A 33 3.44 -1.92 4.05
N LYS A 34 3.91 -3.16 4.03
CA LYS A 34 3.87 -4.06 5.19
C LYS A 34 4.95 -3.67 6.19
N LEU A 35 4.83 -4.17 7.43
CA LEU A 35 5.89 -4.04 8.45
C LEU A 35 7.25 -4.53 7.96
N SER A 36 7.28 -5.62 7.17
CA SER A 36 8.51 -6.13 6.56
C SER A 36 9.10 -5.14 5.54
N GLY A 37 8.27 -4.52 4.71
CA GLY A 37 8.75 -3.51 3.75
C GLY A 37 9.29 -2.25 4.43
N VAL A 38 8.72 -1.86 5.58
CA VAL A 38 9.26 -0.78 6.41
C VAL A 38 10.59 -1.17 7.04
N GLU A 39 10.74 -2.41 7.49
CA GLU A 39 12.01 -2.96 7.96
C GLU A 39 13.07 -3.00 6.85
N ASP A 40 12.70 -3.42 5.64
CA ASP A 40 13.59 -3.47 4.48
C ASP A 40 14.10 -2.07 4.12
N MET A 41 13.21 -1.07 4.08
CA MET A 41 13.59 0.32 3.80
C MET A 41 14.48 0.91 4.91
N ALA A 42 14.17 0.61 6.18
CA ALA A 42 15.01 1.03 7.31
C ALA A 42 16.41 0.39 7.24
N ASN A 43 16.48 -0.89 6.89
CA ASN A 43 17.75 -1.60 6.71
C ASN A 43 18.54 -1.09 5.51
N TYR A 44 17.87 -0.71 4.42
CA TYR A 44 18.50 -0.09 3.26
C TYR A 44 19.20 1.23 3.63
N ILE A 45 18.53 2.09 4.40
CA ILE A 45 19.12 3.34 4.91
C ILE A 45 20.34 3.03 5.80
N LEU A 46 20.22 2.06 6.73
CA LEU A 46 21.32 1.70 7.62
C LEU A 46 22.51 1.08 6.89
N GLU A 47 22.26 0.24 5.89
CA GLU A 47 23.28 -0.37 5.05
C GLU A 47 24.08 0.67 4.27
N SER A 48 23.41 1.70 3.74
CA SER A 48 24.06 2.84 3.07
C SER A 48 25.06 3.59 3.97
N ARG A 49 24.87 3.49 5.30
CA ARG A 49 25.74 4.11 6.32
C ARG A 49 26.72 3.12 6.94
N GLY A 50 26.76 1.87 6.48
CA GLY A 50 27.55 0.80 7.11
C GLY A 50 27.12 0.48 8.54
N ALA A 51 25.88 0.80 8.91
CA ALA A 51 25.33 0.56 10.24
C ALA A 51 24.71 -0.84 10.36
N LYS A 52 24.54 -1.31 11.60
CA LYS A 52 23.89 -2.60 11.88
C LYS A 52 22.40 -2.53 11.56
N LYS A 53 21.88 -3.61 10.99
CA LYS A 53 20.45 -3.82 10.72
C LYS A 53 19.59 -3.64 11.96
N VAL A 54 18.32 -3.29 11.76
CA VAL A 54 17.33 -3.18 12.84
C VAL A 54 17.00 -4.56 13.43
N GLY A 55 16.51 -4.57 14.67
CA GLY A 55 16.06 -5.80 15.32
C GLY A 55 14.66 -6.24 14.85
N LYS A 56 14.34 -7.53 14.99
CA LYS A 56 13.07 -8.14 14.56
C LYS A 56 11.77 -7.44 15.02
N LEU A 57 11.79 -6.79 16.18
CA LEU A 57 10.63 -6.07 16.74
C LEU A 57 10.66 -4.57 16.45
N TRP A 58 11.65 -4.09 15.70
CA TRP A 58 11.86 -2.67 15.47
C TRP A 58 10.70 -2.04 14.70
N ALA A 59 10.24 -2.65 13.60
CA ALA A 59 9.14 -2.10 12.80
C ALA A 59 7.83 -1.99 13.60
N HIS A 60 7.52 -2.99 14.43
CA HIS A 60 6.36 -2.95 15.31
C HIS A 60 6.47 -1.86 16.38
N ARG A 61 7.66 -1.65 16.94
CA ARG A 61 7.92 -0.57 17.89
C ARG A 61 7.91 0.80 17.21
N PHE A 62 8.38 0.89 15.97
CA PHE A 62 8.40 2.11 15.17
C PHE A 62 6.97 2.60 14.94
N VAL A 63 6.09 1.76 14.42
CA VAL A 63 4.68 2.10 14.21
C VAL A 63 3.98 2.48 15.52
N LYS A 64 4.28 1.77 16.62
CA LYS A 64 3.72 2.11 17.94
C LYS A 64 4.17 3.49 18.46
N ARG A 65 5.32 4.02 18.01
CA ARG A 65 5.80 5.36 18.39
C ARG A 65 5.06 6.49 17.68
N TYR A 66 4.47 6.22 16.52
CA TYR A 66 3.89 7.21 15.63
C TYR A 66 2.39 6.93 15.46
N PRO A 67 1.52 7.55 16.29
CA PRO A 67 0.07 7.32 16.26
C PRO A 67 -0.60 7.58 14.91
N GLU A 68 0.03 8.40 14.07
CA GLU A 68 -0.36 8.66 12.69
C GLU A 68 -0.31 7.40 11.83
N LEU A 69 0.65 6.51 12.06
CA LEU A 69 0.81 5.23 11.38
C LEU A 69 -0.10 4.18 12.04
N LYS A 70 -1.14 3.72 11.34
CA LYS A 70 -2.00 2.64 11.83
C LYS A 70 -1.86 1.39 11.00
N THR A 71 -1.64 0.26 11.66
CA THR A 71 -1.77 -1.04 11.01
C THR A 71 -3.24 -1.37 10.80
N ARG A 72 -3.62 -1.70 9.57
CA ARG A 72 -4.93 -2.28 9.24
C ARG A 72 -4.73 -3.63 8.56
N PHE A 73 -5.61 -4.56 8.87
CA PHE A 73 -5.69 -5.81 8.12
C PHE A 73 -6.55 -5.56 6.89
N ASN A 74 -6.01 -5.88 5.72
CA ASN A 74 -6.84 -5.95 4.54
C ASN A 74 -7.82 -7.10 4.71
N ARG A 75 -9.11 -6.82 4.48
CA ARG A 75 -10.10 -7.87 4.33
C ARG A 75 -9.70 -8.69 3.10
N VAL A 76 -9.67 -10.00 3.27
CA VAL A 76 -9.48 -10.93 2.14
C VAL A 76 -10.56 -10.59 1.12
N TYR A 77 -10.15 -10.38 -0.14
CA TYR A 77 -11.08 -10.32 -1.25
C TYR A 77 -12.04 -11.51 -1.10
N ASP A 78 -13.34 -11.27 -1.14
CA ASP A 78 -14.32 -12.31 -0.84
C ASP A 78 -14.15 -13.46 -1.86
N PHE A 79 -13.40 -14.48 -1.44
CA PHE A 79 -13.01 -15.58 -2.31
C PHE A 79 -14.23 -16.37 -2.77
N GLN A 80 -15.32 -16.33 -1.98
CA GLN A 80 -16.60 -16.88 -2.40
C GLN A 80 -17.19 -16.08 -3.56
N ARG A 81 -17.03 -14.75 -3.60
CA ARG A 81 -17.45 -13.93 -4.73
C ARG A 81 -16.66 -14.28 -6.00
N ALA A 82 -15.35 -14.48 -5.90
CA ALA A 82 -14.51 -14.94 -7.02
C ALA A 82 -14.91 -16.33 -7.54
N LEU A 83 -15.29 -17.24 -6.65
CA LEU A 83 -15.70 -18.61 -7.00
C LEU A 83 -17.14 -18.70 -7.52
N CYS A 84 -18.00 -17.75 -7.13
CA CYS A 84 -19.39 -17.66 -7.59
C CYS A 84 -19.57 -16.76 -8.81
N GLU A 85 -18.49 -16.20 -9.36
CA GLU A 85 -18.47 -15.54 -10.65
C GLU A 85 -18.74 -16.57 -11.75
N ASP A 86 -19.94 -16.55 -12.34
CA ASP A 86 -20.28 -17.37 -13.50
C ASP A 86 -19.60 -16.77 -14.75
N PRO A 87 -18.66 -17.49 -15.39
CA PRO A 87 -17.98 -16.99 -16.58
C PRO A 87 -18.94 -16.55 -17.68
N LYS A 88 -20.11 -17.21 -17.81
CA LYS A 88 -21.12 -16.83 -18.79
C LYS A 88 -21.78 -15.50 -18.47
N LEU A 89 -22.08 -15.26 -17.19
CA LEU A 89 -22.67 -13.99 -16.74
C LEU A 89 -21.70 -12.83 -16.97
N ILE A 90 -20.41 -13.05 -16.72
CA ILE A 90 -19.35 -12.07 -16.99
C ILE A 90 -19.24 -11.81 -18.50
N GLU A 91 -19.22 -12.86 -19.32
CA GLU A 91 -19.16 -12.73 -20.78
C GLU A 91 -20.37 -11.99 -21.35
N GLU A 92 -21.59 -12.31 -20.88
CA GLU A 92 -22.81 -11.62 -21.27
C GLU A 92 -22.79 -10.14 -20.90
N TRP A 93 -22.28 -9.81 -19.71
CA TRP A 93 -22.10 -8.43 -19.28
C TRP A 93 -21.11 -7.68 -20.19
N PHE A 94 -19.95 -8.25 -20.49
CA PHE A 94 -18.98 -7.63 -21.41
C PHE A 94 -19.56 -7.46 -22.82
N ARG A 95 -20.33 -8.45 -23.30
CA ARG A 95 -21.04 -8.35 -24.58
C ARG A 95 -22.04 -7.20 -24.59
N LEU A 96 -22.78 -6.98 -23.49
CA LEU A 96 -23.68 -5.83 -23.35
C LEU A 96 -22.93 -4.50 -23.37
N VAL A 97 -21.79 -4.42 -22.69
CA VAL A 97 -20.92 -3.22 -22.71
C VAL A 97 -20.41 -2.93 -24.12
N LEU A 98 -19.93 -3.95 -24.84
CA LEU A 98 -19.50 -3.81 -26.24
C LEU A 98 -20.64 -3.37 -27.17
N ASN A 99 -21.84 -3.92 -26.98
CA ASN A 99 -23.02 -3.51 -27.73
C ASN A 99 -23.42 -2.06 -27.44
N MET A 100 -23.34 -1.61 -26.19
CA MET A 100 -23.58 -0.20 -25.84
C MET A 100 -22.53 0.71 -26.44
N ARG A 101 -21.26 0.29 -26.41
CA ARG A 101 -20.16 1.01 -27.07
C ARG A 101 -20.44 1.21 -28.55
N ALA A 102 -20.82 0.13 -29.25
CA ALA A 102 -21.15 0.18 -30.67
C ALA A 102 -22.40 1.04 -30.95
N LYS A 103 -23.42 0.97 -30.09
CA LYS A 103 -24.68 1.71 -30.26
C LYS A 103 -24.53 3.22 -30.07
N TYR A 104 -23.74 3.64 -29.08
CA TYR A 104 -23.59 5.05 -28.73
C TYR A 104 -22.29 5.67 -29.24
N GLY A 105 -21.48 4.91 -29.98
CA GLY A 105 -20.23 5.40 -30.55
C GLY A 105 -19.19 5.80 -29.50
N ILE A 106 -19.21 5.15 -28.33
CA ILE A 106 -18.28 5.46 -27.23
C ILE A 106 -16.88 5.05 -27.68
N VAL A 107 -15.95 6.01 -27.66
CA VAL A 107 -14.58 5.82 -28.13
C VAL A 107 -13.71 5.37 -26.96
N ASP A 108 -12.62 4.65 -27.23
CA ASP A 108 -11.70 4.23 -26.16
C ASP A 108 -11.23 5.42 -25.32
N SER A 109 -11.06 6.61 -25.93
CA SER A 109 -10.77 7.90 -25.27
C SER A 109 -11.69 8.25 -24.10
N ASP A 110 -12.95 7.81 -24.14
CA ASP A 110 -13.96 8.10 -23.11
C ASP A 110 -13.84 7.17 -21.88
N PHE A 111 -13.07 6.07 -21.99
CA PHE A 111 -12.80 5.12 -20.91
C PHE A 111 -11.52 5.43 -20.12
N TYR A 112 -10.63 6.27 -20.64
CA TYR A 112 -9.29 6.51 -20.07
C TYR A 112 -9.29 7.20 -18.69
N ASN A 113 -10.45 7.58 -18.14
CA ASN A 113 -10.52 8.08 -16.76
C ASN A 113 -10.75 6.97 -15.72
N PHE A 114 -10.78 5.68 -16.12
CA PHE A 114 -11.10 4.58 -15.21
C PHE A 114 -9.88 3.99 -14.49
N ASP A 115 -8.67 4.09 -15.05
CA ASP A 115 -7.42 3.61 -14.46
C ASP A 115 -6.64 4.69 -13.66
N GLU A 116 -7.05 5.96 -13.77
CA GLU A 116 -6.52 7.07 -12.93
C GLU A 116 -6.86 6.93 -11.44
N THR A 117 -7.56 5.86 -11.03
CA THR A 117 -7.69 5.48 -9.62
C THR A 117 -6.55 4.54 -9.19
N GLY A 118 -5.31 5.03 -9.25
CA GLY A 118 -4.24 4.68 -8.31
C GLY A 118 -3.75 3.22 -8.22
N PHE A 119 -4.02 2.33 -9.17
CA PHE A 119 -3.47 0.97 -9.14
C PHE A 119 -2.34 0.78 -10.16
N MET A 120 -1.13 0.51 -9.67
CA MET A 120 0.03 0.12 -10.49
C MET A 120 -0.18 -1.29 -11.06
N MET A 121 -0.24 -1.36 -12.39
CA MET A 121 -0.37 -2.62 -13.14
C MET A 121 0.83 -3.55 -12.86
N GLY A 122 0.56 -4.83 -12.57
CA GLY A 122 1.58 -5.88 -12.40
C GLY A 122 1.87 -6.33 -10.95
N VAL A 123 1.24 -5.73 -9.94
CA VAL A 123 1.44 -6.08 -8.51
C VAL A 123 0.21 -6.79 -7.91
N GLY A 124 -0.72 -7.27 -8.74
CA GLY A 124 -1.91 -8.00 -8.33
C GLY A 124 -1.61 -9.44 -7.91
N SER A 125 -1.11 -9.65 -6.69
CA SER A 125 -1.16 -10.98 -6.06
C SER A 125 -2.40 -11.06 -5.17
N LEU A 126 -3.34 -11.95 -5.50
CA LEU A 126 -4.31 -12.49 -4.55
C LEU A 126 -3.54 -12.99 -3.32
N LYS A 127 -3.54 -12.22 -2.23
CA LYS A 127 -2.85 -12.63 -1.00
C LYS A 127 -3.79 -12.53 0.20
N PRO A 128 -3.78 -13.55 1.08
CA PRO A 128 -4.58 -13.58 2.29
C PRO A 128 -4.17 -12.46 3.27
N LEU A 129 -5.07 -12.18 4.24
CA LEU A 129 -4.98 -11.24 5.36
C LEU A 129 -3.58 -10.63 5.54
N THR A 130 -3.35 -9.46 4.95
CA THR A 130 -2.08 -8.75 5.08
C THR A 130 -2.27 -7.53 5.98
N ILE A 131 -1.37 -7.35 6.95
CA ILE A 131 -1.25 -6.11 7.73
C ILE A 131 -0.57 -5.06 6.85
N GLN A 132 -1.31 -4.02 6.49
CA GLN A 132 -0.82 -2.83 5.79
C GLN A 132 -0.80 -1.63 6.74
N LEU A 133 0.14 -0.72 6.55
CA LEU A 133 0.19 0.54 7.29
C LEU A 133 -0.59 1.61 6.54
N ARG A 134 -1.71 2.06 7.11
CA ARG A 134 -2.53 3.15 6.59
C ARG A 134 -2.49 4.32 7.56
N LEU A 135 -2.39 5.54 7.06
CA LEU A 135 -2.50 6.73 7.90
C LEU A 135 -3.96 6.96 8.32
N SER A 136 -4.20 7.39 9.56
CA SER A 136 -5.49 8.01 9.89
C SER A 136 -5.43 9.50 9.59
N TYR A 137 -5.94 9.90 8.43
CA TYR A 137 -6.33 11.29 8.21
C TYR A 137 -7.63 11.58 8.95
N ASN A 138 -7.61 12.54 9.87
CA ASN A 138 -8.83 13.23 10.28
C ASN A 138 -9.23 14.11 9.10
N GLN A 139 -10.30 13.72 8.40
CA GLN A 139 -11.00 14.65 7.52
C GLN A 139 -11.73 15.66 8.41
N LEU A 140 -11.42 16.94 8.21
CA LEU A 140 -12.30 18.05 8.56
C LEU A 140 -13.44 18.13 7.54
#